data_AF-I4G2C6-F1
#
_entry.id   AF-I4G2C6-F1
#
_cell.length_a   1.000
_cell.length_b   1.000
_cell.length_c   1.000
_cell.angle_alpha   90.00
_cell.angle_beta   90.00
_cell.angle_gamma   90.00
#
_symmetry.space_group_name_H-M   'P 1'
#
loop_
_entity.id
_entity.type
_entity.pdbx_description
1 polymer ?
#
loop_
_entity_poly.entity_id
_entity_poly.type
_entity_poly.pdbx_seq_one_letter_code
_entity_poly.pdbx_strand_id
1 'polypeptide(L)'
;MIDQTRQQIVDPNTQRNVIELIEKIIIYKFPQKSRQELEAMFNLTEWKQTKFYQEAKAEGKLETIPLLVRLGLNEEQIARELNLRVEIVRQFITNQNN
;
A
#
# COMPACT_ATOMS: atom_id res chain seq x y z
N MET A 1 5.06 -16.45 11.57
CA MET A 1 3.74 -16.80 10.98
C MET A 1 3.78 -16.79 9.45
N ILE A 2 4.15 -15.67 8.81
CA ILE A 2 4.28 -15.62 7.34
C ILE A 2 5.39 -16.55 6.81
N ASP A 3 6.54 -16.62 7.51
CA ASP A 3 7.60 -17.57 7.16
C ASP A 3 7.12 -19.03 7.22
N GLN A 4 6.25 -19.36 8.17
CA GLN A 4 5.66 -20.69 8.28
C GLN A 4 4.68 -20.98 7.14
N THR A 5 3.84 -20.01 6.77
CA THR A 5 2.96 -20.11 5.60
C THR A 5 3.76 -20.35 4.33
N ARG A 6 4.93 -19.72 4.19
CA ARG A 6 5.83 -19.91 3.05
C ARG A 6 6.46 -21.30 2.99
N GLN A 7 6.72 -21.90 4.13
CA GLN A 7 7.27 -23.26 4.21
C GLN A 7 6.22 -24.36 4.05
N GLN A 8 4.97 -24.08 4.45
CA GLN A 8 3.92 -25.10 4.51
C GLN A 8 3.02 -25.12 3.26
N ILE A 9 2.89 -24.00 2.54
CA ILE A 9 2.05 -23.92 1.34
C ILE A 9 2.94 -23.95 0.10
N VAL A 10 2.88 -25.07 -0.63
CA VAL A 10 3.68 -25.30 -1.84
C VAL A 10 3.15 -24.50 -3.03
N ASP A 11 1.83 -24.36 -3.17
CA ASP A 11 1.24 -23.58 -4.26
C ASP A 11 1.46 -22.07 -4.04
N PRO A 12 2.18 -21.37 -4.94
CA PRO A 12 2.52 -19.97 -4.76
C PRO A 12 1.30 -19.03 -4.73
N ASN A 13 0.24 -19.36 -5.47
CA ASN A 13 -0.96 -18.53 -5.51
C ASN A 13 -1.73 -18.61 -4.19
N THR A 14 -1.94 -19.82 -3.69
CA THR A 14 -2.55 -20.08 -2.38
C THR A 14 -1.70 -19.47 -1.27
N GLN A 15 -0.37 -19.62 -1.34
CA GLN A 15 0.54 -19.02 -0.37
C GLN A 15 0.38 -17.50 -0.33
N ARG A 16 0.36 -16.83 -1.49
CA ARG A 16 0.13 -15.38 -1.59
C ARG A 16 -1.22 -14.96 -1.02
N ASN A 17 -2.29 -15.66 -1.39
CA ASN A 17 -3.64 -15.34 -0.92
C ASN A 17 -3.77 -15.47 0.62
N VAL A 18 -3.15 -16.50 1.20
CA VAL A 18 -3.14 -16.71 2.65
C VAL A 18 -2.32 -15.62 3.35
N ILE A 19 -1.16 -15.24 2.79
CA ILE A 19 -0.35 -14.12 3.29
C ILE A 19 -1.17 -12.82 3.27
N GLU A 20 -1.83 -12.50 2.16
CA GLU A 20 -2.66 -11.28 2.01
C GLU A 20 -3.84 -11.28 3.01
N LEU A 21 -4.46 -12.43 3.26
CA LEU A 21 -5.53 -12.55 4.25
C LEU A 21 -5.03 -12.32 5.69
N ILE A 22 -3.90 -12.93 6.04
CA ILE A 22 -3.29 -12.78 7.37
C ILE A 22 -2.99 -11.31 7.66
N GLU A 23 -2.43 -10.59 6.70
CA GLU A 23 -2.10 -9.17 6.87
C GLU A 23 -3.34 -8.30 7.07
N LYS A 24 -4.40 -8.52 6.28
CA LYS A 24 -5.68 -7.83 6.45
C LYS A 24 -6.27 -8.09 7.84
N ILE A 25 -6.22 -9.34 8.32
CA ILE A 25 -6.72 -9.69 9.65
C ILE A 25 -5.90 -9.01 10.73
N ILE A 26 -4.57 -9.00 10.63
CA ILE A 26 -3.68 -8.38 11.63
C ILE A 26 -3.97 -6.87 11.72
N ILE A 27 -4.04 -6.17 10.59
CA ILE A 27 -4.31 -4.72 10.58
C ILE A 27 -5.69 -4.42 11.16
N TYR A 28 -6.70 -5.21 10.80
CA TYR A 28 -8.05 -5.05 11.33
C TYR A 28 -8.16 -5.36 12.83
N LYS A 29 -7.47 -6.40 13.32
CA LYS A 29 -7.52 -6.80 14.73
C LYS A 29 -6.70 -5.91 15.66
N PHE A 30 -5.67 -5.25 15.15
CA PHE A 30 -4.77 -4.43 15.94
C PHE A 30 -4.67 -2.99 15.41
N PRO A 31 -5.79 -2.25 15.36
CA PRO A 31 -5.83 -0.93 14.70
C PRO A 31 -4.97 0.14 15.41
N GLN A 32 -4.65 -0.07 16.69
CA GLN A 32 -3.87 0.87 17.50
C GLN A 32 -2.38 0.54 17.56
N LYS A 33 -1.95 -0.57 16.95
CA LYS A 33 -0.54 -0.96 16.94
C LYS A 33 0.14 -0.37 15.72
N SER A 34 1.33 0.16 15.94
CA SER A 34 2.19 0.57 14.84
C SER A 34 2.61 -0.65 14.02
N ARG A 35 2.99 -0.39 12.76
CA ARG A 35 3.56 -1.41 11.88
C ARG A 35 4.74 -2.15 12.52
N GLN A 36 5.65 -1.40 13.15
CA GLN A 36 6.86 -1.97 13.76
C GLN A 36 6.52 -2.93 14.90
N GLU A 37 5.51 -2.61 15.72
CA GLU A 37 5.04 -3.51 16.77
C GLU A 37 4.45 -4.79 16.18
N LEU A 38 3.70 -4.70 15.09
CA LEU A 38 3.11 -5.87 14.43
C LEU A 38 4.16 -6.73 13.73
N GLU A 39 5.15 -6.12 13.08
CA GLU A 39 6.30 -6.82 12.50
C GLU A 39 7.06 -7.62 13.57
N ALA A 40 7.30 -7.01 14.73
CA ALA A 40 7.95 -7.67 15.87
C ALA A 40 7.08 -8.79 16.47
N MET A 41 5.78 -8.57 16.64
CA MET A 41 4.87 -9.55 17.25
C MET A 41 4.66 -10.80 16.39
N PHE A 42 4.67 -10.66 15.05
CA PHE A 42 4.33 -11.73 14.13
C PHE A 42 5.53 -12.24 13.31
N ASN A 43 6.72 -11.69 13.57
CA ASN A 43 7.98 -11.95 12.87
C ASN A 43 7.84 -11.76 11.35
N LEU A 44 7.47 -10.54 10.95
CA LEU A 44 7.11 -10.21 9.57
C LEU A 44 8.20 -9.33 8.97
N THR A 45 8.88 -9.82 7.94
CA THR A 45 10.05 -9.16 7.34
C THR A 45 9.73 -8.50 5.99
N GLU A 46 8.60 -8.82 5.35
CA GLU A 46 8.35 -8.48 3.94
C GLU A 46 6.98 -7.85 3.63
N TRP A 47 6.34 -7.20 4.60
CA TRP A 47 5.05 -6.51 4.40
C TRP A 47 4.99 -5.57 3.20
N LYS A 48 6.12 -4.97 2.83
CA LYS A 48 6.19 -4.07 1.68
C LYS A 48 5.90 -4.75 0.33
N GLN A 49 6.04 -6.07 0.27
CA GLN A 49 5.86 -6.85 -0.96
C GLN A 49 4.42 -7.26 -1.21
N THR A 50 3.53 -7.06 -0.25
CA THR A 50 2.15 -7.54 -0.40
C THR A 50 1.29 -6.56 -1.16
N LYS A 51 0.27 -7.11 -1.83
CA LYS A 51 -0.63 -6.33 -2.67
C LYS A 51 -1.35 -5.25 -1.86
N PHE A 52 -1.86 -5.62 -0.68
CA PHE A 52 -2.54 -4.68 0.21
C PHE A 52 -1.65 -3.50 0.60
N TYR A 53 -0.39 -3.74 0.97
CA TYR A 53 0.53 -2.66 1.28
C TYR A 53 0.80 -1.74 0.09
N GLN A 54 1.01 -2.33 -1.10
CA GLN A 54 1.27 -1.56 -2.31
C GLN A 54 0.08 -0.70 -2.71
N GLU A 55 -1.14 -1.23 -2.57
CA GLU A 55 -2.40 -0.52 -2.79
C GLU A 55 -2.55 0.64 -1.79
N ALA A 56 -2.43 0.38 -0.48
CA ALA A 56 -2.52 1.43 0.54
C ALA A 56 -1.46 2.53 0.35
N LYS A 57 -0.24 2.17 -0.07
CA LYS A 57 0.81 3.15 -0.40
C LYS A 57 0.47 3.96 -1.65
N ALA A 58 -0.12 3.33 -2.67
CA ALA A 58 -0.55 4.02 -3.88
C ALA A 58 -1.71 4.98 -3.59
N GLU A 59 -2.71 4.55 -2.83
CA GLU A 59 -3.83 5.38 -2.36
C GLU A 59 -3.32 6.60 -1.60
N GLY A 60 -2.42 6.40 -0.62
CA GLY A 60 -1.83 7.52 0.13
C GLY A 60 -1.07 8.51 -0.74
N LYS A 61 -0.44 8.09 -1.85
CA LYS A 61 0.14 9.04 -2.82
C LYS A 61 -0.95 9.84 -3.53
N LEU A 62 -2.01 9.19 -3.99
CA LEU A 62 -3.12 9.86 -4.68
C LEU A 62 -3.79 10.91 -3.76
N GLU A 63 -3.98 10.59 -2.49
CA GLU A 63 -4.55 11.52 -1.50
C GLU A 63 -3.69 12.77 -1.26
N THR A 64 -2.40 12.75 -1.59
CA THR A 64 -1.54 13.94 -1.50
C THR A 64 -1.68 14.89 -2.70
N ILE A 65 -2.25 14.43 -3.82
CA ILE A 65 -2.36 15.21 -5.05
C ILE A 65 -3.08 16.56 -4.82
N PRO A 66 -4.25 16.63 -4.15
CA PRO A 66 -4.95 17.90 -3.93
C PRO A 66 -4.11 18.92 -3.14
N LEU A 67 -3.33 18.45 -2.16
CA LEU A 67 -2.43 19.31 -1.40
C LEU A 67 -1.33 19.88 -2.30
N LEU A 68 -0.72 19.06 -3.14
CA LEU A 68 0.36 19.48 -4.04
C LEU A 68 -0.14 20.45 -5.12
N VAL A 69 -1.34 20.22 -5.65
CA VAL A 69 -2.01 21.17 -6.55
C VAL A 69 -2.23 22.51 -5.85
N ARG A 70 -2.71 22.51 -4.60
CA ARG A 70 -2.90 23.74 -3.81
C ARG A 70 -1.58 24.47 -3.52
N LEU A 71 -0.47 23.75 -3.43
CA LEU A 71 0.87 24.31 -3.29
C LEU A 71 1.46 24.83 -4.62
N GLY A 72 0.70 24.73 -5.72
CA GLY A 72 1.05 25.29 -7.03
C GLY A 72 1.91 24.37 -7.90
N LEU A 73 2.02 23.08 -7.56
CA LEU A 73 2.72 22.12 -8.42
C LEU A 73 1.84 21.75 -9.62
N ASN A 74 2.47 21.58 -10.79
CA ASN A 74 1.81 21.06 -11.98
C ASN A 74 1.79 19.52 -12.02
N GLU A 75 1.01 18.95 -12.94
CA GLU A 75 0.82 17.49 -13.08
C GLU A 75 2.15 16.74 -13.23
N GLU A 76 3.09 17.29 -14.02
CA GLU A 76 4.38 16.69 -14.30
C GLU A 76 5.30 16.69 -13.06
N GLN A 77 5.27 17.76 -12.27
CA GLN A 77 5.97 17.87 -10.99
C GLN A 77 5.39 16.88 -9.99
N ILE A 78 4.07 16.84 -9.84
CA ILE A 78 3.39 15.92 -8.92
C ILE A 78 3.71 14.48 -9.28
N ALA A 79 3.64 14.12 -10.56
CA ALA A 79 3.96 12.78 -11.04
C ALA A 79 5.42 12.41 -10.72
N ARG A 80 6.36 13.33 -10.92
CA ARG A 80 7.78 13.13 -10.59
C ARG A 80 7.99 12.93 -9.09
N GLU A 81 7.48 13.83 -8.26
CA GLU A 81 7.69 13.79 -6.80
C GLU A 81 7.03 12.57 -6.16
N LEU A 82 5.84 12.19 -6.63
CA LEU A 82 5.15 11.00 -6.15
C LEU A 82 5.62 9.71 -6.82
N ASN A 83 6.52 9.79 -7.81
CA ASN A 83 6.90 8.67 -8.67
C ASN A 83 5.65 7.91 -9.18
N LEU A 84 4.78 8.66 -9.83
CA LEU A 84 3.55 8.21 -10.49
C LEU A 84 3.64 8.51 -11.98
N ARG A 85 2.77 7.89 -12.77
CA ARG A 85 2.57 8.28 -14.18
C ARG A 85 1.76 9.56 -14.25
N VAL A 86 2.12 10.47 -15.15
CA VAL A 86 1.42 11.76 -15.33
C VAL A 86 -0.07 11.53 -15.63
N GLU A 87 -0.40 10.49 -16.40
CA GLU A 87 -1.79 10.15 -16.74
C GLU A 87 -2.62 9.83 -15.49
N ILE A 88 -2.02 9.19 -14.47
CA ILE A 88 -2.70 8.87 -13.22
C ILE A 88 -3.04 10.15 -12.46
N VAL A 89 -2.09 11.09 -12.40
CA VAL A 89 -2.27 12.39 -11.74
C VAL A 89 -3.37 13.20 -12.43
N ARG A 90 -3.32 13.27 -13.77
CA ARG A 90 -4.34 13.96 -14.58
C ARG A 90 -5.73 13.37 -14.40
N GLN A 91 -5.85 12.04 -14.47
CA GLN A 91 -7.13 11.35 -14.26
C GLN A 91 -7.69 11.62 -12.87
N PHE A 92 -6.84 11.57 -11.83
CA PHE A 92 -7.26 11.86 -10.46
C PHE A 92 -7.82 13.29 -10.32
N ILE A 93 -7.10 14.30 -10.84
CA ILE A 93 -7.53 15.70 -10.78
C ILE A 93 -8.83 15.91 -11.56
N THR A 94 -8.96 15.29 -12.73
CA THR A 94 -10.18 15.41 -13.57
C THR A 94 -11.39 14.77 -12.88
N ASN A 95 -11.22 13.60 -12.26
CA ASN A 95 -12.29 12.90 -11.54
C ASN A 95 -12.74 13.61 -10.26
N GLN A 96 -11.90 14.45 -9.64
CA GLN A 96 -12.31 15.26 -8.49
C GLN A 96 -13.09 16.53 -8.87
N ASN A 97 -12.98 16.98 -10.14
CA ASN A 97 -13.66 18.17 -10.63
C ASN A 97 -15.01 17.88 -11.31
N ASN A 98 -15.42 16.60 -11.37
CA ASN A 98 -16.74 16.13 -11.84
C ASN A 98 -17.61 15.71 -10.66
#